data_AF-A0A2N7XT15-F1
#
_entry.id   AF-A0A2N7XT15-F1
#
_cell.length_a   1.000
_cell.length_b   1.000
_cell.length_c   1.000
_cell.angle_alpha   90.00
_cell.angle_beta   90.00
_cell.angle_gamma   90.00
#
_symmetry.space_group_name_H-M   'P 1'
#
loop_
_entity.id
_entity.type
_entity.pdbx_description
1 polymer ?
#
loop_
_entity_poly.entity_id
_entity_poly.type
_entity_poly.pdbx_seq_one_letter_code
_entity_poly.pdbx_strand_id
1 'polypeptide(L)'
;EQLELIDQKRFEFCWIVDFPMFEYDEDAKKVDFSHNPFSMPQGEMEALETKDPLDILAYQYDIVCNGIELSSGAIRNHRPEIMYK
;
A
#
# COMPACT_ATOMS: atom_id res chain seq x y z
N GLU A 1 25.61 -8.76 -10.35
CA GLU A 1 26.65 -7.97 -11.04
C GLU A 1 27.29 -8.66 -12.24
N GLN A 2 27.43 -9.99 -12.27
CA GLN A 2 28.11 -10.74 -13.35
C GLN A 2 27.61 -10.56 -14.80
N LEU A 3 26.41 -10.01 -15.02
CA LEU A 3 25.82 -9.85 -16.36
C LEU A 3 25.79 -8.38 -16.85
N GLU A 4 26.28 -7.43 -16.04
CA GLU A 4 26.35 -5.99 -16.40
C GLU A 4 25.04 -5.37 -16.91
N LEU A 5 23.89 -5.89 -16.48
CA LEU A 5 22.57 -5.42 -16.95
C LEU A 5 22.10 -4.10 -16.31
N ILE A 6 22.79 -3.63 -15.26
CA ILE A 6 22.41 -2.44 -14.49
C ILE A 6 23.31 -1.27 -14.91
N ASP A 7 22.72 -0.25 -15.52
CA ASP A 7 23.41 1.01 -15.81
C ASP A 7 23.60 1.83 -14.52
N GLN A 8 24.86 1.89 -14.04
CA GLN A 8 25.24 2.57 -12.79
C GLN A 8 25.12 4.09 -12.84
N LYS A 9 24.91 4.69 -14.03
CA LYS A 9 24.81 6.14 -14.19
C LYS A 9 23.36 6.62 -14.31
N ARG A 10 22.39 5.70 -14.32
CA ARG A 10 20.99 6.00 -14.54
C ARG A 10 20.19 5.83 -13.24
N PHE A 11 19.23 6.74 -13.05
CA PHE A 11 18.23 6.64 -12.01
C PHE A 11 16.88 6.31 -12.65
N GLU A 12 16.39 5.10 -12.38
CA GLU A 12 15.09 4.61 -12.82
C GLU A 12 14.10 4.75 -11.67
N PHE A 13 13.15 5.68 -11.83
CA PHE A 13 12.11 5.94 -10.84
C PHE A 13 10.81 5.25 -11.23
N CYS A 14 10.09 4.74 -10.25
CA CYS A 14 8.71 4.30 -10.42
C CYS A 14 7.87 4.62 -9.19
N TRP A 15 6.57 4.84 -9.42
CA TRP A 15 5.58 4.85 -8.36
C TRP A 15 5.02 3.45 -8.20
N ILE A 16 5.00 2.96 -6.97
CA ILE A 16 4.18 1.82 -6.58
C ILE A 16 2.89 2.39 -5.99
N VAL A 17 1.76 1.93 -6.49
CA VAL A 17 0.43 2.34 -6.08
C VAL A 17 -0.42 1.08 -5.90
N ASP A 18 -1.67 1.25 -5.48
CA ASP A 18 -2.62 0.12 -5.38
C ASP A 18 -2.12 -0.94 -4.39
N PHE A 19 -1.58 -0.49 -3.26
CA PHE A 19 -1.22 -1.37 -2.16
C PHE A 19 -2.48 -2.00 -1.52
N PRO A 20 -2.40 -3.25 -1.02
CA PRO A 20 -3.45 -3.80 -0.17
C PRO A 20 -3.68 -2.91 1.06
N MET A 21 -4.93 -2.73 1.46
CA MET A 21 -5.28 -2.04 2.72
C MET A 21 -5.03 -2.94 3.92
N PHE A 22 -5.28 -4.23 3.76
CA PHE A 22 -5.14 -5.25 4.77
C PHE A 22 -4.26 -6.40 4.27
N GLU A 23 -3.66 -7.12 5.20
CA GLU A 23 -2.93 -8.35 4.96
C GLU A 23 -3.28 -9.40 6.02
N TYR A 24 -3.09 -10.67 5.69
CA TYR A 24 -3.24 -11.75 6.67
C TYR A 24 -1.90 -11.97 7.37
N ASP A 25 -1.89 -11.73 8.68
CA ASP A 25 -0.76 -12.03 9.55
C ASP A 25 -0.83 -13.53 9.93
N GLU A 26 0.11 -14.31 9.38
CA GLU A 26 0.22 -15.75 9.62
C GLU A 26 0.57 -16.10 11.07
N ASP A 27 1.32 -15.25 11.76
CA ASP A 27 1.77 -15.48 13.13
C ASP A 27 0.63 -15.19 14.12
N ALA A 28 -0.05 -14.06 13.95
CA ALA A 28 -1.19 -13.66 14.76
C ALA A 28 -2.51 -14.33 14.33
N LYS A 29 -2.52 -15.01 13.18
CA LYS A 29 -3.68 -15.68 12.57
C LYS A 29 -4.90 -14.75 12.44
N LYS A 30 -4.67 -13.54 11.96
CA LYS A 30 -5.70 -12.51 11.81
C LYS A 30 -5.43 -11.61 10.61
N VAL A 31 -6.46 -10.94 10.14
CA VAL A 31 -6.33 -9.83 9.21
C VAL A 31 -5.89 -8.58 9.98
N ASP A 32 -4.87 -7.89 9.51
CA ASP A 32 -4.38 -6.61 10.06
C ASP A 32 -4.15 -5.61 8.93
N PHE A 33 -3.88 -4.36 9.27
CA PHE A 33 -3.50 -3.35 8.28
C PHE A 33 -2.13 -3.65 7.70
N SER A 34 -2.02 -3.60 6.37
CA SER A 34 -0.74 -3.86 5.69
C SER A 34 0.32 -2.81 6.00
N HIS A 35 -0.10 -1.55 6.14
CA HIS A 35 0.80 -0.40 6.29
C HIS A 35 0.30 0.52 7.40
N ASN A 36 -0.55 1.50 7.07
CA ASN A 36 -1.02 2.50 8.02
C ASN A 36 -2.54 2.47 8.13
N PRO A 37 -3.11 2.33 9.34
CA PRO A 37 -4.55 2.24 9.56
C PRO A 37 -5.34 3.50 9.19
N PHE A 38 -4.66 4.64 9.03
CA PHE A 38 -5.26 5.92 8.68
C PHE A 38 -5.26 6.19 7.17
N SER A 39 -4.91 5.21 6.34
CA SER A 39 -5.00 5.34 4.88
C SER A 39 -6.47 5.25 4.44
N MET A 40 -6.83 5.96 3.38
CA MET A 40 -8.16 5.86 2.80
C MET A 40 -8.25 4.58 1.94
N PRO A 41 -9.20 3.68 2.19
CA PRO A 41 -9.43 2.53 1.32
C PRO A 41 -10.00 2.99 -0.03
N GLN A 42 -9.56 2.36 -1.10
CA GLN A 42 -10.12 2.59 -2.43
C GLN A 42 -11.53 2.01 -2.49
N GLY A 43 -12.50 2.86 -2.84
CA GLY A 43 -13.94 2.53 -2.74
C GLY A 43 -14.55 2.84 -1.37
N GLU A 44 -13.78 3.44 -0.45
CA GLU A 44 -14.28 4.02 0.79
C GLU A 44 -15.14 3.02 1.62
N MET A 45 -16.28 3.47 2.15
CA MET A 45 -17.18 2.62 2.95
C MET A 45 -17.74 1.44 2.16
N GLU A 46 -18.07 1.64 0.88
CA GLU A 46 -18.65 0.58 0.05
C GLU A 46 -17.69 -0.61 -0.07
N ALA A 47 -16.39 -0.35 -0.24
CA ALA A 47 -15.38 -1.41 -0.27
C ALA A 47 -15.34 -2.18 1.06
N LEU A 48 -15.38 -1.48 2.20
CA LEU A 48 -15.37 -2.10 3.54
C LEU A 48 -16.64 -2.93 3.84
N GLU A 49 -17.76 -2.64 3.17
CA GLU A 49 -19.03 -3.34 3.37
C GLU A 49 -19.22 -4.52 2.42
N THR A 50 -18.66 -4.45 1.21
CA THR A 50 -19.01 -5.37 0.11
C THR A 50 -17.89 -6.29 -0.35
N LYS A 51 -16.63 -5.98 -0.05
CA LYS A 51 -15.47 -6.77 -0.50
C LYS A 51 -14.90 -7.64 0.60
N ASP A 52 -14.17 -8.69 0.19
CA ASP A 52 -13.26 -9.38 1.08
C ASP A 52 -12.17 -8.39 1.53
N PRO A 53 -11.86 -8.28 2.84
CA PRO A 53 -10.82 -7.38 3.34
C PRO A 53 -9.49 -7.49 2.59
N LEU A 54 -9.08 -8.69 2.18
CA LEU A 54 -7.79 -8.91 1.49
C LEU A 54 -7.80 -8.45 0.02
N ASP A 55 -8.96 -8.15 -0.54
CA ASP A 55 -9.12 -7.59 -1.89
C ASP A 55 -9.22 -6.04 -1.88
N ILE A 56 -9.26 -5.42 -0.71
CA ILE A 56 -9.37 -3.96 -0.58
C ILE A 56 -7.99 -3.33 -0.77
N LEU A 57 -7.91 -2.39 -1.69
CA LEU A 57 -6.71 -1.58 -1.91
C LEU A 57 -6.77 -0.28 -1.11
N ALA A 58 -5.62 0.33 -0.86
CA ALA A 58 -5.49 1.64 -0.22
C ALA A 58 -4.99 2.68 -1.23
N TYR A 59 -5.32 3.95 -0.99
CA TYR A 59 -4.65 5.09 -1.64
C TYR A 59 -3.27 5.36 -1.00
N GLN A 60 -2.49 4.30 -0.83
CA GLN A 60 -1.09 4.32 -0.39
C GLN A 60 -0.20 4.28 -1.65
N TYR A 61 0.95 4.93 -1.56
CA TYR A 61 1.91 5.00 -2.66
C TYR A 61 3.33 5.17 -2.14
N ASP A 62 4.27 4.62 -2.90
CA ASP A 62 5.71 4.73 -2.64
C ASP A 62 6.44 5.21 -3.90
N ILE A 63 7.42 6.08 -3.73
CA ILE A 63 8.39 6.42 -4.79
C ILE A 63 9.65 5.60 -4.59
N VAL A 64 9.97 4.82 -5.62
CA VAL A 64 11.13 3.92 -5.64
C VAL A 64 12.11 4.41 -6.69
N CYS A 65 13.41 4.31 -6.38
CA CYS A 65 14.48 4.57 -7.33
C CYS A 65 15.49 3.43 -7.30
N ASN A 66 15.75 2.81 -8.45
CA ASN A 66 16.72 1.71 -8.58
C ASN A 66 16.50 0.57 -7.55
N GLY A 67 15.24 0.26 -7.23
CA GLY A 67 14.87 -0.78 -6.26
C GLY A 67 14.95 -0.37 -4.79
N ILE A 68 15.23 0.90 -4.49
CA ILE A 68 15.23 1.44 -3.13
C ILE A 68 14.01 2.33 -2.92
N GLU A 69 13.23 2.07 -1.87
CA GLU A 69 12.17 2.98 -1.41
C GLU A 69 12.81 4.28 -0.93
N LEU A 70 12.42 5.41 -1.53
CA LEU A 70 12.91 6.72 -1.13
C LEU A 70 11.95 7.42 -0.17
N SER A 71 10.64 7.25 -0.37
CA SER A 71 9.60 7.85 0.44
C SER A 71 8.26 7.16 0.19
N SER A 72 7.41 7.16 1.21
CA SER A 72 6.07 6.61 1.20
C SER A 72 5.03 7.63 1.68
N GLY A 73 3.78 7.42 1.27
CA GLY A 73 2.66 8.30 1.63
C GLY A 73 1.30 7.66 1.35
N ALA A 74 0.25 8.28 1.89
CA ALA A 74 -1.12 7.86 1.65
C ALA A 74 -2.07 9.05 1.68
N ILE A 75 -3.16 8.95 0.91
CA ILE A 75 -4.34 9.78 1.16
C ILE A 75 -4.91 9.34 2.51
N ARG A 76 -4.97 10.27 3.47
CA ARG A 76 -5.47 9.96 4.81
C ARG A 76 -6.98 9.92 4.84
N ASN A 77 -7.50 8.94 5.56
CA ASN A 77 -8.90 8.91 5.91
C ASN A 77 -9.25 10.14 6.74
N HIS A 78 -10.31 10.84 6.33
CA HIS A 78 -10.84 12.04 6.98
C HIS A 78 -12.33 11.90 7.29
N ARG A 79 -12.89 10.68 7.16
CA ARG A 79 -14.28 10.32 7.38
C ARG A 79 -14.38 9.45 8.64
N PRO A 80 -14.87 9.98 9.77
CA PRO A 80 -14.91 9.23 11.04
C PRO A 80 -15.63 7.89 10.94
N GLU A 81 -16.71 7.81 10.17
CA GLU A 81 -17.47 6.59 9.96
C GLU A 81 -16.62 5.46 9.35
N ILE A 82 -15.71 5.77 8.43
CA ILE A 82 -14.77 4.80 7.84
C ILE A 82 -13.72 4.40 8.88
N MET A 83 -13.30 5.31 9.76
CA MET A 83 -12.34 4.97 10.83
C MET A 83 -12.92 4.06 11.91
N TYR A 84 -14.22 4.17 12.18
CA TYR A 84 -14.89 3.37 13.21
C TYR A 84 -15.31 1.98 12.72
N LYS A 85 -15.35 1.78 11.40
CA LYS A 85 -15.69 0.51 10.78
C LYS A 85 -14.55 -0.50 10.93
#